data_AF-A0A662EL81-F1
#
_entry.id   AF-A0A662EL81-F1
#
_cell.length_a   1.000
_cell.length_b   1.000
_cell.length_c   1.000
_cell.angle_alpha   90.00
_cell.angle_beta   90.00
_cell.angle_gamma   90.00
#
_symmetry.space_group_name_H-M   'P 1'
#
loop_
_entity.id
_entity.type
_entity.pdbx_description
1 polymer ?
#
loop_
_entity_poly.entity_id
_entity_poly.type
_entity_poly.pdbx_seq_one_letter_code
_entity_poly.pdbx_strand_id
1 'polypeptide(L)'
;MIERVHQHIIAELQQGARTDTLFILTAVLLNLLVLAINSSLAAESREITNRIVVMFIFVALTLVVNLVAIVGLLKGKQTRSKLLNGLLRMYEDQGVEGYYDPSLTINYNTRYNLFIIAVVFTGLISIAVPFVIR
;
A
#
# COMPACT_ATOMS: atom_id res chain seq x y z
N MET A 1 8.22 -28.84 -17.64
CA MET A 1 8.97 -27.63 -17.23
C MET A 1 8.07 -26.42 -17.12
N ILE A 2 7.17 -26.20 -18.09
CA ILE A 2 6.16 -25.12 -18.08
C ILE A 2 5.29 -25.16 -16.81
N GLU A 3 4.84 -26.34 -16.37
CA GLU A 3 4.11 -26.53 -15.10
C GLU A 3 4.83 -25.90 -13.89
N ARG A 4 6.16 -26.08 -13.79
CA ARG A 4 6.94 -25.53 -12.68
C ARG A 4 7.05 -24.01 -12.77
N VAL A 5 7.14 -23.46 -13.98
CA VAL A 5 7.14 -21.99 -14.20
C VAL A 5 5.77 -21.42 -13.85
N HIS A 6 4.69 -22.07 -14.26
CA HIS A 6 3.33 -21.68 -13.89
C HIS A 6 3.13 -21.64 -12.37
N GLN A 7 3.51 -22.72 -11.68
CA GLN A 7 3.45 -22.80 -10.22
C GLN A 7 4.31 -21.72 -9.54
N HIS A 8 5.50 -21.47 -10.06
CA HIS A 8 6.39 -20.43 -9.54
C HIS A 8 5.78 -19.03 -9.69
N ILE A 9 5.22 -18.70 -10.87
CA ILE A 9 4.54 -17.41 -11.09
C ILE A 9 3.34 -17.26 -10.16
N ILE A 10 2.52 -18.30 -9.97
CA ILE A 10 1.40 -18.26 -9.02
C ILE A 10 1.91 -18.00 -7.60
N ALA A 11 2.97 -18.69 -7.17
CA ALA A 11 3.55 -18.50 -5.85
C ALA A 11 4.04 -17.06 -5.63
N GLU A 12 4.73 -16.48 -6.63
CA GLU A 12 5.15 -15.07 -6.58
C GLU A 12 3.97 -14.10 -6.52
N LEU A 13 2.90 -14.35 -7.30
CA LEU A 13 1.68 -13.54 -7.26
C LEU A 13 1.00 -13.57 -5.89
N GLN A 14 0.98 -14.74 -5.23
CA GLN A 14 0.44 -14.88 -3.87
C GLN A 14 1.31 -14.19 -2.83
N GLN A 15 2.63 -14.36 -2.92
CA GLN A 15 3.58 -13.70 -2.02
C GLN A 15 3.54 -12.18 -2.16
N GLY A 16 3.43 -11.67 -3.39
CA GLY A 16 3.24 -10.24 -3.68
C GLY A 16 1.97 -9.71 -3.02
N ALA A 17 0.83 -10.40 -3.18
CA ALA A 17 -0.43 -9.98 -2.57
C ALA A 17 -0.39 -9.92 -1.03
N ARG A 18 0.33 -10.86 -0.38
CA ARG A 18 0.54 -10.84 1.07
C ARG A 18 1.37 -9.62 1.49
N THR A 19 2.47 -9.37 0.79
CA THR A 19 3.35 -8.21 1.06
C THR A 19 2.60 -6.89 0.88
N ASP A 20 1.81 -6.75 -0.19
CA ASP A 20 0.99 -5.57 -0.46
C ASP A 20 -0.03 -5.31 0.66
N THR A 21 -0.71 -6.37 1.12
CA THR A 21 -1.64 -6.30 2.25
C THR A 21 -0.95 -5.82 3.51
N LEU A 22 0.28 -6.30 3.77
CA LEU A 22 1.07 -5.91 4.93
C LEU A 22 1.47 -4.43 4.86
N PHE A 23 1.88 -3.93 3.70
CA PHE A 23 2.16 -2.50 3.52
C PHE A 23 0.93 -1.62 3.76
N ILE A 24 -0.24 -2.01 3.24
CA ILE A 24 -1.48 -1.25 3.43
C ILE A 24 -1.88 -1.24 4.90
N LEU A 25 -1.94 -2.42 5.53
CA LEU A 25 -2.38 -2.54 6.92
C LEU A 25 -1.45 -1.78 7.85
N THR A 26 -0.13 -1.93 7.69
CA THR A 26 0.85 -1.22 8.55
C THR A 26 0.78 0.29 8.40
N ALA A 27 0.64 0.80 7.17
CA ALA A 27 0.51 2.24 6.93
C ALA A 27 -0.79 2.79 7.53
N VAL A 28 -1.93 2.13 7.29
CA VAL A 28 -3.23 2.58 7.82
C VAL A 28 -3.23 2.53 9.35
N LEU A 29 -2.75 1.44 9.96
CA LEU A 29 -2.68 1.34 11.41
C LEU A 29 -1.81 2.44 12.01
N LEU A 30 -0.64 2.69 11.43
CA LEU A 30 0.25 3.76 11.90
C LEU A 30 -0.41 5.13 11.75
N ASN A 31 -1.06 5.41 10.62
CA ASN A 31 -1.75 6.68 10.39
C ASN A 31 -2.82 6.92 11.47
N LEU A 32 -3.60 5.89 11.81
CA LEU A 32 -4.62 5.98 12.86
C LEU A 32 -3.99 6.16 14.25
N LEU A 33 -2.90 5.46 14.56
CA LEU A 33 -2.17 5.62 15.82
C LEU A 33 -1.59 7.03 15.96
N VAL A 34 -0.96 7.55 14.91
CA VAL A 34 -0.40 8.89 14.89
C VAL A 34 -1.50 9.93 15.07
N LEU A 35 -2.64 9.77 14.39
CA LEU A 35 -3.79 10.63 14.57
C LEU A 35 -4.27 10.62 16.03
N ALA A 36 -4.41 9.44 16.63
CA ALA A 36 -4.86 9.30 18.01
C ALA A 36 -3.88 9.94 19.02
N ILE A 37 -2.58 9.66 18.88
CA ILE A 37 -1.53 10.19 19.77
C ILE A 37 -1.43 11.71 19.63
N ASN A 38 -1.37 12.24 18.41
CA ASN A 38 -1.25 13.68 18.22
C ASN A 38 -2.51 14.43 18.64
N SER A 39 -3.70 13.84 18.48
CA SER A 39 -4.95 14.43 18.97
C SER A 39 -5.06 14.42 20.49
N SER A 40 -4.58 13.36 21.16
CA SER A 40 -4.57 13.31 22.63
C SER A 40 -3.55 14.26 23.24
N LEU A 41 -2.34 14.32 22.68
CA LEU A 41 -1.32 15.30 23.06
C LEU A 41 -1.78 16.74 22.83
N ALA A 42 -2.70 16.95 21.89
CA ALA A 42 -3.28 18.27 21.65
C ALA A 42 -4.21 18.74 22.78
N ALA A 43 -4.84 17.82 23.50
CA ALA A 43 -5.76 18.11 24.59
C ALA A 43 -5.08 18.38 25.94
N GLU A 44 -3.82 17.96 26.13
CA GLU A 44 -3.08 18.15 27.39
C GLU A 44 -2.35 19.51 27.47
N SER A 45 -2.35 20.13 28.64
CA SER A 45 -1.69 21.43 28.92
C SER A 45 -0.17 21.30 29.15
N ARG A 46 0.57 20.66 28.24
CA ARG A 46 2.04 20.59 28.28
C ARG A 46 2.68 21.85 27.70
N GLU A 47 3.94 22.15 28.07
CA GLU A 47 4.70 23.26 27.47
C GLU A 47 4.73 23.19 25.94
N ILE A 48 4.55 24.35 25.30
CA ILE A 48 4.35 24.51 23.86
C ILE A 48 5.52 23.92 23.06
N THR A 49 6.77 24.10 23.52
CA THR A 49 7.99 23.67 22.82
C THR A 49 8.07 22.15 22.68
N ASN A 50 7.84 21.40 23.77
CA ASN A 50 7.90 19.94 23.74
C ASN A 50 6.80 19.33 22.86
N ARG A 51 5.62 19.96 22.80
CA ARG A 51 4.52 19.52 21.94
C ARG A 51 4.85 19.67 20.44
N ILE A 52 5.48 20.78 20.04
CA ILE A 52 5.87 21.02 18.64
C ILE A 52 6.84 19.95 18.16
N VAL A 53 7.89 19.68 18.95
CA VAL A 53 8.95 18.72 18.59
C VAL A 53 8.36 17.32 18.40
N VAL A 54 7.51 16.86 19.34
CA VAL A 54 6.87 15.54 19.26
C VAL A 54 5.97 15.41 18.03
N MET A 55 5.16 16.44 17.72
CA MET A 55 4.33 16.44 16.52
C MET A 55 5.17 16.31 15.24
N PHE A 56 6.27 17.06 15.11
CA PHE A 56 7.15 16.98 13.94
C PHE A 56 7.78 15.60 13.77
N ILE A 57 8.18 14.95 14.88
CA ILE A 57 8.72 13.58 14.84
C ILE A 57 7.66 12.61 14.29
N PHE A 58 6.42 12.69 14.78
CA PHE A 58 5.34 11.84 14.29
C PHE A 58 4.97 12.12 12.84
N VAL A 59 4.95 13.39 12.42
CA VAL A 59 4.72 13.75 11.02
C VAL A 59 5.82 13.17 10.12
N ALA A 60 7.09 13.30 10.52
CA ALA A 60 8.21 12.72 9.78
C ALA A 60 8.09 11.19 9.66
N LEU A 61 7.74 10.52 10.76
CA LEU A 61 7.50 9.07 10.77
C LEU A 61 6.36 8.68 9.82
N THR A 62 5.22 9.38 9.87
CA THR A 62 4.09 9.16 8.97
C THR A 62 4.50 9.32 7.52
N LEU A 63 5.26 10.37 7.17
CA LEU A 63 5.72 10.60 5.80
C LEU A 63 6.59 9.44 5.31
N VAL A 64 7.55 8.99 6.12
CA VAL A 64 8.45 7.89 5.75
C VAL A 64 7.67 6.59 5.54
N VAL A 65 6.76 6.24 6.44
CA VAL A 65 6.03 4.97 6.35
C VAL A 65 5.05 4.98 5.18
N ASN A 66 4.32 6.07 4.96
CA ASN A 66 3.44 6.18 3.79
C ASN A 66 4.25 6.15 2.48
N LEU A 67 5.43 6.79 2.44
CA LEU A 67 6.31 6.72 1.27
C LEU A 67 6.73 5.27 0.97
N VAL A 68 7.18 4.53 1.99
CA VAL A 68 7.57 3.12 1.85
C VAL A 68 6.39 2.28 1.36
N ALA A 69 5.19 2.46 1.94
CA ALA A 69 4.00 1.74 1.52
C ALA A 69 3.59 2.05 0.07
N ILE A 70 3.62 3.32 -0.33
CA ILE A 70 3.30 3.74 -1.71
C ILE A 70 4.31 3.15 -2.70
N VAL A 71 5.61 3.26 -2.42
CA VAL A 71 6.65 2.70 -3.28
C VAL A 71 6.52 1.18 -3.37
N GLY A 72 6.23 0.52 -2.24
CA GLY A 72 5.96 -0.92 -2.18
C GLY A 72 4.81 -1.33 -3.08
N LEU A 73 3.66 -0.65 -2.97
CA LEU A 73 2.47 -0.92 -3.77
C LEU A 73 2.68 -0.63 -5.27
N LEU A 74 3.41 0.44 -5.61
CA LEU A 74 3.74 0.76 -7.01
C LEU A 74 4.63 -0.32 -7.62
N LYS A 75 5.64 -0.80 -6.88
CA LYS A 75 6.47 -1.94 -7.32
C LYS A 75 5.65 -3.23 -7.41
N GLY A 76 4.79 -3.51 -6.43
CA GLY A 76 3.87 -4.65 -6.43
C GLY A 76 2.98 -4.67 -7.68
N LYS A 77 2.38 -3.52 -8.02
CA LYS A 77 1.59 -3.31 -9.24
C LYS A 77 2.38 -3.65 -10.51
N GLN A 78 3.63 -3.15 -10.62
CA GLN A 78 4.49 -3.43 -11.78
C GLN A 78 4.86 -4.91 -11.88
N THR A 79 5.29 -5.54 -10.79
CA THR A 79 5.64 -6.96 -10.76
C THR A 79 4.45 -7.83 -11.13
N ARG A 80 3.28 -7.56 -10.53
CA ARG A 80 2.05 -8.29 -10.85
C ARG A 80 1.70 -8.21 -12.34
N SER A 81 1.81 -7.02 -12.94
CA SER A 81 1.54 -6.85 -14.37
C SER A 81 2.50 -7.68 -15.24
N LYS A 82 3.80 -7.70 -14.92
CA LYS A 82 4.79 -8.51 -15.64
C LYS A 82 4.50 -10.01 -15.53
N LEU A 83 4.19 -10.48 -14.32
CA LEU A 83 3.87 -11.89 -14.06
C LEU A 83 2.58 -12.34 -14.76
N LEU A 84 1.52 -11.52 -14.72
CA LEU A 84 0.27 -11.82 -15.43
C LEU A 84 0.45 -11.83 -16.94
N ASN A 85 1.22 -10.90 -17.50
CA ASN A 85 1.56 -10.91 -18.93
C ASN A 85 2.36 -12.17 -19.32
N GLY A 86 3.25 -12.64 -18.45
CA GLY A 86 3.95 -13.91 -18.64
C GLY A 86 3.00 -15.11 -18.64
N LEU A 87 2.02 -15.13 -17.75
CA LEU A 87 0.98 -16.17 -17.72
C LEU A 87 0.11 -16.16 -18.97
N LEU A 88 -0.34 -14.98 -19.42
CA LEU A 88 -1.16 -14.85 -20.62
C LEU A 88 -0.44 -15.40 -21.87
N ARG A 89 0.85 -15.06 -22.04
CA ARG A 89 1.67 -15.62 -23.12
C ARG A 89 1.79 -17.14 -23.03
N MET A 90 2.00 -17.66 -21.83
CA MET A 90 2.07 -19.10 -21.62
C MET A 90 0.74 -19.81 -21.93
N TYR A 91 -0.39 -19.15 -21.70
CA TYR A 91 -1.71 -19.68 -22.07
C TYR A 91 -1.94 -19.68 -23.59
N GLU A 92 -1.50 -18.63 -24.28
CA GLU A 92 -1.51 -18.54 -25.74
C GLU A 92 -0.61 -19.63 -26.37
N ASP A 93 0.60 -19.81 -25.85
CA ASP A 93 1.55 -20.82 -26.32
C ASP A 93 1.02 -22.27 -26.14
N GLN A 94 0.05 -22.48 -25.24
CA GLN A 94 -0.57 -23.78 -24.96
C GLN A 94 -1.97 -23.93 -25.58
N GLY A 95 -2.48 -22.92 -26.31
CA GLY A 95 -3.80 -22.97 -26.95
C GLY A 95 -4.97 -22.97 -25.97
N VAL A 96 -4.79 -22.38 -24.77
CA VAL A 96 -5.81 -22.31 -23.71
C VAL A 96 -6.25 -20.88 -23.40
N GLU A 97 -5.91 -19.91 -24.26
CA GLU A 97 -6.26 -18.50 -24.10
C GLU A 97 -7.78 -18.25 -24.04
N GLY A 98 -8.59 -19.08 -24.70
CA GLY A 98 -10.05 -18.98 -24.69
C GLY A 98 -10.70 -19.19 -23.31
N TYR A 99 -9.97 -19.72 -22.34
CA TYR A 99 -10.47 -19.97 -20.98
C TYR A 99 -10.23 -18.80 -20.01
N TYR A 100 -9.42 -17.80 -20.41
CA TYR A 100 -9.05 -16.70 -19.52
C TYR A 100 -9.16 -15.35 -20.23
N ASP A 101 -10.09 -14.51 -19.78
CA ASP A 101 -10.27 -13.16 -20.33
C ASP A 101 -9.13 -12.21 -19.86
N PRO A 102 -8.30 -11.69 -20.79
CA PRO A 102 -7.23 -10.76 -20.46
C PRO A 102 -7.72 -9.46 -19.81
N SER A 103 -8.98 -9.05 -20.02
CA SER A 103 -9.56 -7.84 -19.44
C SER A 103 -9.58 -7.87 -17.90
N LEU A 104 -9.60 -9.08 -17.30
CA LEU A 104 -9.51 -9.25 -15.84
C LEU A 104 -8.21 -8.70 -15.26
N THR A 105 -7.15 -8.60 -16.07
CA THR A 105 -5.87 -8.03 -15.63
C THR A 105 -5.93 -6.52 -15.40
N ILE A 106 -6.82 -5.81 -16.11
CA ILE A 106 -7.01 -4.35 -16.00
C ILE A 106 -7.55 -3.97 -14.62
N ASN A 107 -8.44 -4.80 -14.07
CA ASN A 107 -9.07 -4.57 -12.76
C ASN A 107 -8.06 -4.52 -11.60
N TYR A 108 -6.89 -5.14 -11.73
CA TYR A 108 -5.86 -5.07 -10.70
C TYR A 108 -5.25 -3.68 -10.57
N ASN A 109 -5.07 -2.95 -11.67
CA ASN A 109 -4.51 -1.60 -11.62
C ASN A 109 -5.41 -0.65 -10.82
N THR A 110 -6.73 -0.78 -11.01
CA THR A 110 -7.72 0.00 -10.26
C THR A 110 -7.62 -0.29 -8.75
N ARG A 111 -7.48 -1.57 -8.36
CA ARG A 111 -7.34 -1.96 -6.95
C ARG A 111 -6.11 -1.33 -6.29
N TYR A 112 -4.94 -1.41 -6.93
CA TYR A 112 -3.73 -0.76 -6.40
C TYR A 112 -3.91 0.75 -6.23
N ASN A 113 -4.54 1.42 -7.21
CA ASN A 113 -4.79 2.85 -7.12
C ASN A 113 -5.73 3.18 -5.95
N LEU A 114 -6.80 2.40 -5.74
CA LEU A 114 -7.72 2.59 -4.61
C LEU A 114 -7.00 2.45 -3.26
N PHE A 115 -6.12 1.45 -3.12
CA PHE A 115 -5.35 1.27 -1.89
C PHE A 115 -4.35 2.40 -1.64
N ILE A 116 -3.66 2.87 -2.68
CA ILE A 116 -2.75 4.02 -2.58
C ILE A 116 -3.53 5.26 -2.15
N ILE A 117 -4.71 5.52 -2.73
CA ILE A 117 -5.57 6.65 -2.35
C ILE A 117 -5.96 6.55 -0.87
N ALA A 118 -6.37 5.38 -0.38
CA ALA A 118 -6.71 5.19 1.02
C ALA A 118 -5.52 5.46 1.97
N VAL A 119 -4.33 4.95 1.64
CA VAL A 119 -3.10 5.17 2.40
C VAL A 119 -2.73 6.66 2.43
N VAL A 120 -2.73 7.31 1.27
CA VAL A 120 -2.43 8.75 1.16
C VAL A 120 -3.43 9.58 1.96
N PHE A 121 -4.73 9.30 1.81
CA PHE A 121 -5.77 10.10 2.46
C PHE A 121 -5.75 9.94 3.98
N THR A 122 -5.59 8.71 4.48
CA THR A 122 -5.42 8.47 5.93
C THR A 122 -4.14 9.13 6.47
N GLY A 123 -3.04 9.09 5.71
CA GLY A 123 -1.80 9.78 6.06
C GLY A 123 -1.98 11.29 6.14
N LEU A 124 -2.63 11.89 5.15
CA LEU A 124 -2.93 13.33 5.14
C LEU A 124 -3.79 13.74 6.33
N ILE A 125 -4.84 12.99 6.66
CA ILE A 125 -5.70 13.27 7.83
C ILE A 125 -4.89 13.17 9.13
N SER A 126 -4.06 12.14 9.27
CA SER A 126 -3.22 11.94 10.47
C SER A 126 -2.24 13.09 10.71
N ILE A 127 -1.83 13.77 9.65
CA ILE A 127 -0.98 14.97 9.72
C ILE A 127 -1.83 16.20 9.98
N ALA A 128 -2.89 16.44 9.17
CA ALA A 128 -3.63 17.69 9.16
C ALA A 128 -4.45 17.95 10.43
N VAL A 129 -5.19 16.95 10.93
CA VAL A 129 -6.13 17.13 12.05
C VAL A 129 -5.44 17.68 13.32
N PRO A 130 -4.28 17.15 13.76
CA PRO A 130 -3.55 17.71 14.89
C PRO A 130 -3.14 19.18 14.78
N PHE A 131 -2.93 19.70 13.56
CA PHE A 131 -2.64 21.12 13.36
C PHE A 131 -3.89 21.99 13.39
N VAL A 132 -5.06 21.44 13.04
CA VAL A 132 -6.34 22.17 13.07
C VAL A 132 -6.93 22.23 14.48
N ILE A 133 -6.78 21.18 15.28
CA ILE A 133 -7.24 21.15 16.69
C ILE A 133 -6.42 22.10 17.58
N ARG A 134 -5.30 22.61 17.07
CA ARG A 134 -4.36 23.44 17.81
C ARG A 134 -4.82 24.87 18.02
#